data_AF-A0A7W1SNN9-F1
#
_entry.id   AF-A0A7W1SNN9-F1
#
_cell.length_a   1.000
_cell.length_b   1.000
_cell.length_c   1.000
_cell.angle_alpha   90.00
_cell.angle_beta   90.00
_cell.angle_gamma   90.00
#
_symmetry.space_group_name_H-M   'P 1'
#
loop_
_entity.id
_entity.type
_entity.pdbx_description
1 polymer ?
#
loop_
_entity_poly.entity_id
_entity_poly.type
_entity_poly.pdbx_seq_one_letter_code
_entity_poly.pdbx_strand_id
1 'polypeptide(L)' 'MYSSPAEMQVQLVRAMTPEEKLSISQALRDSAWEFKAAWIRSCRPDLAESDVQETVRKLFRDAGT' A
#
# COMPACT_ATOMS: atom_id res chain seq x y z
N MET A 1 -6.11 7.97 -29.02
CA MET A 1 -6.95 8.61 -28.00
C MET A 1 -7.48 7.48 -27.12
N TYR A 2 -7.19 7.47 -25.82
CA TYR A 2 -7.69 6.41 -24.92
C TYR A 2 -9.22 6.54 -24.78
N SER A 3 -9.96 5.43 -24.80
CA SER A 3 -11.42 5.45 -24.75
C SER A 3 -11.96 5.57 -23.31
N SER A 4 -11.12 5.30 -22.30
CA SER A 4 -11.41 5.60 -20.88
C SER A 4 -10.14 5.74 -20.01
N PRO A 5 -10.24 6.36 -18.81
CA PRO A 5 -9.14 6.39 -17.85
C PRO A 5 -8.63 5.01 -17.42
N ALA A 6 -9.55 4.03 -17.32
CA ALA A 6 -9.19 2.65 -16.98
C ALA A 6 -8.36 1.98 -18.09
N GLU A 7 -8.72 2.19 -19.36
CA GLU A 7 -7.94 1.70 -20.50
C GLU A 7 -6.55 2.33 -20.56
N MET A 8 -6.45 3.64 -20.27
CA MET A 8 -5.16 4.33 -20.17
C MET A 8 -4.28 3.72 -19.08
N GLN A 9 -4.84 3.47 -17.89
CA GLN A 9 -4.10 2.86 -16.79
C GLN A 9 -3.58 1.46 -17.16
N VAL A 10 -4.40 0.62 -17.79
CA VAL A 10 -4.00 -0.71 -18.23
C VAL A 10 -2.84 -0.63 -19.23
N GLN A 11 -2.89 0.31 -20.18
CA GLN A 11 -1.81 0.48 -21.16
C GLN A 11 -0.51 0.97 -20.51
N LEU A 12 -0.60 1.89 -19.55
CA LEU A 12 0.57 2.36 -18.78
C LEU A 12 1.21 1.22 -18.00
N VAL A 13 0.41 0.40 -17.30
CA VAL A 13 0.93 -0.76 -16.55
C VAL A 13 1.52 -1.81 -17.50
N ARG A 14 0.95 -2.01 -18.70
CA ARG A 14 1.49 -2.93 -19.70
C ARG A 14 2.83 -2.46 -20.26
N ALA A 15 3.03 -1.16 -20.39
CA ALA A 15 4.26 -0.57 -20.91
C ALA A 15 5.43 -0.62 -19.90
N MET A 16 5.15 -0.79 -18.60
CA MET A 16 6.18 -0.84 -17.56
C MET A 16 7.02 -2.13 -17.61
N THR A 17 8.31 -1.99 -17.33
CA THR A 17 9.19 -3.14 -17.09
C THR A 17 8.82 -3.85 -15.77
N PRO A 18 9.26 -5.11 -15.58
CA PRO A 18 9.11 -5.80 -14.30
C PRO A 18 9.68 -5.01 -13.10
N GLU A 19 10.81 -4.35 -13.27
CA GLU A 19 11.49 -3.57 -12.22
C GLU A 19 10.69 -2.33 -11.84
N GLU A 20 10.11 -1.63 -12.82
CA GLU A 20 9.23 -0.48 -12.58
C GLU A 20 7.96 -0.90 -11.83
N LYS A 21 7.36 -2.03 -12.23
CA LYS A 21 6.20 -2.60 -11.52
C LYS A 21 6.53 -2.95 -10.08
N LEU A 22 7.69 -3.56 -9.84
CA LEU A 22 8.15 -3.91 -8.50
C LEU A 22 8.36 -2.65 -7.66
N SER A 23 9.07 -1.66 -8.20
CA SER A 23 9.34 -0.37 -7.52
C SER A 23 8.05 0.34 -7.13
N ILE A 24 7.09 0.45 -8.04
CA ILE A 24 5.79 1.07 -7.75
C ILE A 24 5.00 0.26 -6.72
N SER A 25 5.01 -1.07 -6.81
CA SER A 25 4.31 -1.94 -5.86
C SER A 25 4.90 -1.82 -4.45
N GLN A 26 6.22 -1.68 -4.33
CA GLN A 26 6.91 -1.43 -3.06
C GLN A 26 6.50 -0.05 -2.50
N ALA A 27 6.55 1.01 -3.31
CA ALA A 27 6.14 2.34 -2.88
C ALA A 27 4.67 2.39 -2.43
N LEU A 28 3.78 1.67 -3.11
CA LEU A 28 2.38 1.54 -2.73
C LEU A 28 2.22 0.78 -1.40
N ARG A 29 2.95 -0.32 -1.22
CA ARG A 29 2.96 -1.08 0.04
C ARG A 29 3.41 -0.21 1.20
N ASP A 30 4.52 0.52 1.04
CA ASP A 30 5.10 1.35 2.10
C ASP A 30 4.15 2.51 2.46
N SER A 31 3.55 3.14 1.45
CA SER A 31 2.54 4.18 1.67
C SER A 31 1.35 3.64 2.45
N ALA A 32 0.81 2.48 2.04
CA ALA A 32 -0.32 1.85 2.72
C ALA A 32 0.03 1.45 4.17
N TRP A 33 1.27 1.02 4.40
CA TRP A 33 1.78 0.70 5.73
C TRP A 33 1.76 1.94 6.63
N GLU A 34 2.34 3.05 6.17
CA GLU A 34 2.36 4.31 6.91
C GLU A 34 0.97 4.87 7.17
N PHE A 35 0.06 4.80 6.19
CA PHE A 35 -1.33 5.20 6.38
C PHE A 35 -2.02 4.38 7.49
N LYS A 36 -1.79 3.06 7.52
CA LYS A 36 -2.36 2.21 8.58
C LYS A 36 -1.74 2.50 9.94
N ALA A 37 -0.43 2.71 10.01
CA ALA A 37 0.23 3.10 11.25
C ALA A 37 -0.32 4.43 11.78
N ALA A 38 -0.44 5.45 10.92
CA ALA A 38 -0.99 6.75 11.29
C ALA A 38 -2.45 6.66 11.78
N TRP A 39 -3.27 5.84 11.13
CA TRP A 39 -4.64 5.58 11.56
C TRP A 39 -4.70 4.88 12.92
N ILE A 40 -3.85 3.88 13.17
CA ILE A 40 -3.81 3.22 14.49
C ILE A 40 -3.38 4.19 15.58
N ARG A 41 -2.34 5.00 15.32
CA ARG A 41 -1.88 6.04 16.26
C ARG A 41 -3.00 7.04 16.61
N SER A 42 -3.83 7.41 15.63
CA SER A 42 -4.95 8.34 15.88
C SER A 42 -6.09 7.69 16.67
N CYS A 43 -6.34 6.40 16.48
CA CYS A 43 -7.35 5.66 17.25
C CYS A 43 -6.87 5.25 18.65
N ARG A 44 -5.57 5.02 18.83
CA ARG A 44 -4.95 4.46 20.03
C ARG A 44 -3.63 5.19 20.36
N PRO A 45 -3.70 6.44 20.83
CA PRO A 45 -2.51 7.24 21.15
C PRO A 45 -1.73 6.72 22.37
N ASP A 46 -2.32 5.78 23.12
CA ASP A 46 -1.72 5.10 24.28
C ASP A 46 -0.76 3.98 23.89
N LEU A 47 -0.81 3.49 22.65
CA LEU A 47 0.03 2.37 22.23
C LEU A 47 1.49 2.78 22.05
N ALA A 48 2.39 1.88 22.45
CA ALA A 48 3.79 2.00 22.08
C ALA A 48 3.94 1.80 20.56
N GLU A 49 4.93 2.47 19.97
CA GLU A 49 5.18 2.39 18.53
C GLU A 49 5.44 0.94 18.06
N SER A 50 6.09 0.11 18.89
CA SER A 50 6.28 -1.32 18.61
C SER A 50 4.95 -2.07 18.42
N ASP A 51 3.94 -1.74 19.22
CA ASP A 51 2.62 -2.38 19.16
C ASP A 51 1.81 -1.89 17.95
N VAL A 52 1.97 -0.61 17.58
CA VAL A 52 1.43 -0.07 16.32
C VAL A 52 1.97 -0.86 15.14
N GLN A 53 3.30 -1.01 15.06
CA GLN A 53 3.96 -1.71 13.95
C GLN A 53 3.59 -3.20 13.88
N GLU A 54 3.47 -3.86 15.03
CA GLU A 54 3.02 -5.26 15.08
C GLU A 54 1.55 -5.40 14.64
N THR A 55 0.70 -4.43 14.98
CA THR A 55 -0.69 -4.41 14.53
C THR A 55 -0.79 -4.21 13.02
N VAL A 56 -0.03 -3.27 12.44
CA VAL A 56 0.04 -3.09 10.97
C VAL A 56 0.52 -4.37 10.30
N ARG A 57 1.57 -5.01 10.84
CA ARG A 57 2.09 -6.28 10.31
C ARG A 57 1.02 -7.37 10.28
N LYS A 58 0.20 -7.51 11.33
CA LYS A 58 -0.91 -8.47 11.38
C LYS A 58 -1.95 -8.14 10.32
N LEU A 59 -2.39 -6.89 10.22
CA LEU A 59 -3.37 -6.45 9.20
C LEU A 59 -2.92 -6.77 7.78
N PHE A 60 -1.65 -6.53 7.44
CA PHE A 60 -1.12 -6.82 6.11
C PHE A 60 -0.95 -8.33 5.84
N ARG A 61 -0.64 -9.12 6.87
CA ARG A 61 -0.56 -10.58 6.77
C ARG A 61 -1.93 -11.18 6.47
N ASP A 62 -2.97 -10.66 7.12
CA ASP A 62 -4.33 -11.20 7.07
C ASP A 62 -5.14 -10.63 5.89
N ALA A 63 -4.62 -9.64 5.15
CA ALA A 63 -5.31 -8.95 4.05
C ALA A 63 -5.59 -9.80 2.80
N GLY A 64 -5.39 -11.12 2.86
CA GLY A 64 -5.65 -12.07 1.77
C GLY A 64 -6.28 -13.39 2.21
N THR A 65 -6.69 -13.49 3.48
CA THR A 65 -7.48 -14.61 4.05
C THR A 65 -8.93 -14.18 4.22
#